data_AF-A0A227J4Y1-F1
#
_entry.id   AF-A0A227J4Y1-F1
#
_cell.length_a   1.000
_cell.length_b   1.000
_cell.length_c   1.000
_cell.angle_alpha   90.00
_cell.angle_beta   90.00
_cell.angle_gamma   90.00
#
_symmetry.space_group_name_H-M   'P 1'
#
loop_
_entity.id
_entity.type
_entity.pdbx_description
1 polymer ?
#
loop_
_entity_poly.entity_id
_entity_poly.type
_entity_poly.pdbx_seq_one_letter_code
_entity_poly.pdbx_strand_id
1 'polypeptide(L)'
;SAAVVGNPVREDVTQLDEPAQRMQEREGPIRILVMGGSQGARILNQTLPAVMANLGQDYCIRHQAGKGAAQEVQAAYQANNVANAEVTEFIDDVAQAYAWADLLVCRSGALTVSEVS
;
A
#
# COMPACT_ATOMS: atom_id res chain seq x y z
N SER A 1 -12.54 -15.43 -24.20
CA SER A 1 -12.52 -15.95 -22.81
C SER A 1 -11.14 -15.70 -22.23
N ALA A 2 -10.92 -14.53 -21.63
CA ALA A 2 -9.63 -14.21 -21.01
C ALA A 2 -9.66 -14.73 -19.57
N ALA A 3 -8.75 -15.65 -19.26
CA ALA A 3 -8.59 -16.22 -17.93
C ALA A 3 -8.25 -15.11 -16.92
N VAL A 4 -8.95 -15.13 -15.78
CA VAL A 4 -8.70 -14.26 -14.64
C VAL A 4 -7.36 -14.67 -14.04
N VAL A 5 -6.28 -14.00 -14.47
CA VAL A 5 -4.99 -14.11 -13.78
C VAL A 5 -4.94 -12.98 -12.76
N GLY A 6 -5.85 -13.04 -11.79
CA GLY A 6 -5.71 -12.27 -10.56
C GLY A 6 -4.42 -12.74 -9.90
N ASN A 7 -3.47 -11.84 -9.74
CA ASN A 7 -2.16 -12.13 -9.18
C ASN A 7 -2.35 -12.86 -7.83
N PRO A 8 -1.87 -14.10 -7.68
CA PRO A 8 -2.08 -14.88 -6.47
C PRO A 8 -1.39 -14.15 -5.32
N VAL A 9 -2.19 -13.56 -4.43
CA VAL A 9 -1.75 -13.21 -3.09
C VAL A 9 -1.30 -14.53 -2.48
N ARG A 10 0.01 -14.66 -2.31
CA ARG A 10 0.73 -15.90 -2.03
C ARG A 10 0.06 -16.68 -0.90
N GLU A 11 0.07 -18.00 -1.01
CA GLU A 11 -0.58 -19.03 -0.14
C GLU A 11 -0.27 -18.94 1.37
N ASP A 12 0.50 -17.96 1.83
CA ASP A 12 0.86 -17.70 3.23
C ASP A 12 -0.17 -16.83 4.00
N VAL A 13 -1.22 -16.36 3.31
CA VAL A 13 -2.36 -15.59 3.88
C VAL A 13 -3.38 -16.47 4.60
N THR A 14 -3.16 -17.78 4.63
CA THR A 14 -4.09 -18.81 5.14
C THR A 14 -4.35 -18.79 6.67
N GLN A 15 -3.85 -17.79 7.39
CA GLN A 15 -4.07 -17.63 8.84
C GLN A 15 -4.62 -16.25 9.28
N LEU A 16 -4.99 -15.38 8.34
CA LEU A 16 -5.66 -14.13 8.71
C LEU A 16 -7.18 -14.33 8.79
N ASP A 17 -7.83 -13.73 9.79
CA ASP A 17 -9.29 -13.70 9.89
C ASP A 17 -9.89 -12.99 8.67
N GLU A 18 -11.09 -13.42 8.26
CA GLU A 18 -11.79 -12.93 7.07
C GLU A 18 -11.93 -11.39 7.08
N PRO A 19 -11.76 -10.70 5.94
CA PRO A 19 -11.72 -9.22 5.85
C PRO A 19 -12.92 -8.52 6.45
N ALA A 20 -14.09 -9.11 6.25
CA ALA A 20 -15.34 -8.60 6.79
C ALA A 20 -15.31 -8.55 8.33
N GLN A 21 -14.65 -9.51 8.99
CA GLN A 21 -14.50 -9.52 10.45
C GLN A 21 -13.48 -8.47 10.92
N ARG A 22 -12.38 -8.30 10.18
CA ARG A 22 -11.36 -7.26 10.44
C ARG A 22 -11.85 -5.82 10.21
N MET A 23 -12.82 -5.62 9.33
CA MET A 23 -13.38 -4.29 9.02
C MET A 23 -14.57 -3.91 9.90
N GLN A 24 -15.32 -4.88 10.43
CA GLN A 24 -16.51 -4.61 11.26
C GLN A 24 -16.19 -3.99 12.62
N GLU A 25 -14.99 -4.23 13.17
CA GLU A 25 -14.59 -3.72 14.49
C GLU A 25 -13.56 -2.59 14.40
N ARG A 26 -13.23 -2.08 13.21
CA ARG A 26 -12.11 -1.15 13.09
C ARG A 26 -12.49 0.29 13.41
N GLU A 27 -11.87 0.79 14.46
CA GLU A 27 -11.81 2.21 14.79
C GLU A 27 -10.48 2.80 14.30
N GLY A 28 -10.52 4.03 13.78
CA GLY A 28 -9.33 4.77 13.34
C GLY A 28 -9.07 4.77 11.82
N PRO A 29 -7.94 5.35 11.38
CA PRO A 29 -7.67 5.63 9.97
C PRO A 29 -7.45 4.36 9.14
N ILE A 30 -7.78 4.42 7.85
CA ILE A 30 -7.54 3.33 6.89
C ILE A 30 -6.03 3.14 6.69
N ARG A 31 -5.50 1.91 6.87
CA ARG A 31 -4.08 1.59 6.70
C ARG A 31 -3.81 1.13 5.28
N ILE A 32 -3.03 1.92 4.54
CA ILE A 32 -2.75 1.71 3.13
C ILE A 32 -1.30 1.29 2.98
N LEU A 33 -1.07 0.10 2.44
CA LEU A 33 0.25 -0.40 2.10
C LEU A 33 0.51 -0.24 0.61
N VAL A 34 1.59 0.43 0.26
CA VAL A 34 2.01 0.68 -1.11
C VAL A 34 3.30 -0.09 -1.38
N MET A 35 3.25 -1.02 -2.33
CA MET A 35 4.40 -1.85 -2.71
C MET A 35 4.57 -1.90 -4.22
N GLY A 36 5.77 -1.56 -4.69
CA GLY A 36 6.08 -1.44 -6.11
C GLY A 36 6.76 -2.63 -6.76
N GLY A 37 7.04 -3.69 -5.99
CA GLY A 37 7.98 -4.74 -6.39
C GLY A 37 9.44 -4.28 -6.26
N SER A 38 10.39 -5.23 -6.36
CA SER A 38 11.81 -5.01 -6.06
C SER A 38 12.51 -3.94 -6.92
N GLN A 39 11.96 -3.62 -8.09
CA GLN A 39 12.49 -2.59 -9.00
C GLN A 39 11.92 -1.18 -8.76
N GLY A 40 11.10 -1.02 -7.73
CA GLY A 40 10.48 0.26 -7.38
C GLY A 40 9.36 0.64 -8.35
N ALA A 41 8.19 0.95 -7.81
CA ALA A 41 7.12 1.51 -8.61
C ALA A 41 7.32 3.01 -8.72
N ARG A 42 8.26 3.44 -9.56
CA ARG A 42 8.48 4.86 -9.86
C ARG A 42 7.18 5.62 -10.18
N ILE A 43 6.23 4.96 -10.83
CA ILE A 43 4.90 5.52 -11.07
C ILE A 43 4.12 5.77 -9.78
N LEU A 44 4.13 4.83 -8.82
CA LEU A 44 3.48 5.00 -7.52
C LEU A 44 4.18 6.09 -6.70
N ASN A 45 5.52 6.11 -6.68
CA ASN A 45 6.34 7.15 -6.05
C ASN A 45 5.93 8.57 -6.48
N GLN A 46 5.57 8.74 -7.76
CA GLN A 46 5.21 10.03 -8.35
C GLN A 46 3.72 10.37 -8.23
N THR A 47 2.84 9.37 -8.35
CA THR A 47 1.39 9.60 -8.49
C THR A 47 0.65 9.58 -7.14
N LEU A 48 1.03 8.69 -6.23
CA LEU A 48 0.30 8.51 -4.98
C LEU A 48 0.32 9.73 -4.08
N PRO A 49 1.42 10.46 -3.87
CA PRO A 49 1.40 11.66 -3.04
C PRO A 49 0.30 12.66 -3.43
N ALA A 50 0.14 12.93 -4.72
CA ALA A 50 -0.88 13.84 -5.22
C ALA A 50 -2.30 13.25 -5.14
N VAL A 51 -2.46 11.95 -5.40
CA VAL A 51 -3.77 11.27 -5.30
C VAL A 51 -4.27 11.28 -3.86
N MET A 52 -3.39 10.92 -2.92
CA MET A 52 -3.75 10.79 -1.51
C MET A 52 -4.18 12.12 -0.90
N ALA A 53 -3.56 13.24 -1.30
CA ALA A 53 -3.96 14.58 -0.87
C ALA A 53 -5.45 14.92 -1.12
N ASN A 54 -6.09 14.26 -2.10
CA ASN A 54 -7.51 14.46 -2.42
C ASN A 54 -8.46 13.60 -1.57
N LEU A 55 -7.94 12.62 -0.82
CA LEU A 55 -8.74 11.65 -0.07
C LEU A 55 -8.98 12.05 1.40
N GLY A 56 -8.56 13.25 1.81
CA GLY A 56 -8.70 13.73 3.18
C GLY A 56 -7.51 13.32 4.06
N GLN A 57 -7.76 13.01 5.34
CA GLN A 57 -6.71 12.71 6.32
C GLN A 57 -6.98 11.43 7.14
N ASP A 58 -8.11 10.76 6.91
CA ASP A 58 -8.54 9.56 7.67
C ASP A 58 -7.88 8.27 7.14
N TYR A 59 -6.58 8.35 6.84
CA TYR A 59 -5.77 7.23 6.40
C TYR A 59 -4.34 7.38 6.92
N CYS A 60 -3.61 6.27 6.93
CA CYS A 60 -2.16 6.22 7.12
C CYS A 60 -1.52 5.31 6.07
N ILE A 61 -0.33 5.68 5.63
CA ILE A 61 0.36 5.05 4.49
C ILE A 61 1.68 4.47 4.95
N ARG A 62 1.94 3.22 4.54
CA ARG A 62 3.30 2.65 4.48
C ARG A 62 3.68 2.46 3.02
N HIS A 63 4.73 3.14 2.56
CA HIS A 63 5.15 3.12 1.16
C HIS A 63 6.57 2.58 1.03
N GLN A 64 6.69 1.39 0.44
CA GLN A 64 7.97 0.84 -0.02
C GLN A 64 8.36 1.50 -1.35
N ALA A 65 9.20 2.53 -1.30
CA ALA A 65 9.58 3.35 -2.46
C ALA A 65 10.69 2.72 -3.33
N GLY A 66 11.47 1.79 -2.77
CA GLY A 66 12.66 1.22 -3.40
C GLY A 66 13.94 1.94 -3.01
N LYS A 67 15.08 1.30 -3.29
CA LYS A 67 16.42 1.78 -2.97
C LYS A 67 16.68 3.18 -3.53
N GLY A 68 17.14 4.10 -2.67
CA GLY A 68 17.51 5.46 -3.03
C GLY A 68 16.33 6.42 -3.26
N ALA A 69 15.07 5.96 -3.13
CA ALA A 69 13.89 6.78 -3.42
C ALA A 69 13.13 7.22 -2.16
N ALA A 70 13.42 6.67 -0.97
CA ALA A 70 12.61 6.90 0.23
C ALA A 70 12.53 8.39 0.61
N GLN A 71 13.66 9.10 0.63
CA GLN A 71 13.68 10.53 0.97
C GLN A 71 12.92 11.39 -0.04
N GLU A 72 13.09 11.14 -1.34
CA GLU A 72 12.39 11.86 -2.41
C GLU A 72 10.87 11.68 -2.28
N VAL A 73 10.40 10.45 -2.05
CA VAL A 73 8.98 10.13 -1.94
C VAL A 73 8.38 10.65 -0.64
N GLN A 74 9.11 10.60 0.47
CA GLN A 74 8.68 11.22 1.74
C GLN A 74 8.47 12.73 1.56
N ALA A 75 9.41 13.41 0.90
CA ALA A 75 9.29 14.84 0.60
C ALA A 75 8.08 15.13 -0.31
N ALA A 76 7.81 14.26 -1.29
CA ALA A 76 6.64 14.40 -2.15
C ALA A 76 5.32 14.30 -1.38
N TYR A 77 5.19 13.38 -0.41
CA TYR A 77 4.01 13.33 0.47
C TYR A 77 3.86 14.61 1.30
N GLN A 78 4.95 15.10 1.90
CA GLN A 78 4.94 16.33 2.69
C GLN A 78 4.55 17.55 1.85
N ALA A 79 5.10 17.68 0.63
CA ALA A 79 4.77 18.75 -0.31
C ALA A 79 3.28 18.74 -0.74
N ASN A 80 2.63 17.59 -0.67
CA ASN A 80 1.20 17.41 -0.95
C ASN A 80 0.32 17.47 0.31
N ASN A 81 0.85 17.92 1.45
CA ASN A 81 0.14 17.98 2.74
C ASN A 81 -0.41 16.62 3.22
N VAL A 82 0.29 15.53 2.90
CA VAL A 82 -0.01 14.19 3.40
C VAL A 82 0.90 13.92 4.60
N ALA A 83 0.37 14.13 5.81
CA ALA A 83 1.15 14.02 7.04
C ALA A 83 1.35 12.56 7.50
N ASN A 84 0.39 11.69 7.21
CA ASN A 84 0.35 10.32 7.72
C ASN A 84 0.96 9.30 6.74
N ALA A 85 2.15 9.60 6.22
CA ALA A 85 2.87 8.70 5.31
C ALA A 85 4.26 8.36 5.83
N GLU A 86 4.53 7.07 5.99
CA GLU A 86 5.84 6.49 6.29
C GLU A 86 6.41 5.86 5.03
N VAL A 87 7.61 6.30 4.62
CA VAL A 87 8.27 5.81 3.42
C VAL A 87 9.57 5.08 3.76
N THR A 88 9.72 3.85 3.25
CA THR A 88 10.93 3.05 3.40
C THR A 88 11.48 2.59 2.06
N GLU A 89 12.77 2.27 2.00
CA GLU A 89 13.36 1.68 0.79
C GLU A 89 12.90 0.23 0.59
N PHE A 90 12.81 -0.52 1.68
CA PHE A 90 12.45 -1.93 1.73
C PHE A 90 11.55 -2.19 2.94
N ILE A 91 10.77 -3.26 2.86
CA ILE A 91 9.99 -3.81 3.97
C ILE A 91 10.58 -5.18 4.26
N ASP A 92 11.17 -5.35 5.44
CA ASP A 92 11.85 -6.59 5.82
C ASP A 92 10.85 -7.70 6.13
N ASP A 93 9.78 -7.38 6.86
CA ASP A 93 8.69 -8.30 7.20
C ASP A 93 7.44 -7.97 6.39
N VAL A 94 7.38 -8.55 5.21
CA VAL A 94 6.25 -8.37 4.28
C VAL A 94 4.96 -8.97 4.86
N ALA A 95 5.03 -10.06 5.63
CA ALA A 95 3.86 -10.68 6.23
C ALA A 95 3.22 -9.76 7.29
N GLN A 96 4.04 -9.15 8.14
CA GLN A 96 3.57 -8.14 9.10
C GLN A 96 3.00 -6.91 8.39
N ALA A 97 3.61 -6.47 7.29
CA ALA A 97 3.07 -5.36 6.51
C ALA A 97 1.69 -5.69 5.94
N TYR A 98 1.49 -6.90 5.41
CA TYR A 98 0.17 -7.36 4.95
C TYR A 98 -0.84 -7.45 6.09
N ALA A 99 -0.46 -8.00 7.24
CA ALA A 99 -1.34 -8.07 8.42
C ALA A 99 -1.75 -6.68 8.93
N TRP A 100 -0.86 -5.69 8.82
CA TRP A 100 -1.15 -4.30 9.15
C TRP A 100 -2.04 -3.61 8.11
N ALA A 101 -1.87 -3.94 6.84
CA ALA A 101 -2.55 -3.26 5.74
C ALA A 101 -4.02 -3.63 5.65
N ASP A 102 -4.84 -2.65 5.32
CA ASP A 102 -6.25 -2.85 5.00
C ASP A 102 -6.50 -2.78 3.50
N LEU A 103 -5.73 -1.90 2.85
CA LEU A 103 -5.67 -1.79 1.41
C LEU A 103 -4.24 -1.97 0.95
N LEU A 104 -4.05 -2.78 -0.07
CA LEU A 104 -2.79 -2.91 -0.78
C LEU A 104 -2.88 -2.19 -2.13
N VAL A 105 -1.91 -1.32 -2.39
CA VAL A 105 -1.70 -0.69 -3.69
C VAL A 105 -0.41 -1.24 -4.30
N CYS A 106 -0.53 -1.95 -5.42
CA CYS A 106 0.62 -2.52 -6.10
C CYS A 106 0.56 -2.34 -7.62
N ARG A 107 1.74 -2.44 -8.25
CA ARG A 107 1.90 -2.29 -9.70
C ARG A 107 1.69 -3.65 -10.41
N SER A 108 0.45 -4.11 -10.53
CA SER A 108 0.08 -5.12 -11.53
C SER A 108 -0.65 -4.44 -12.70
N GLY A 109 0.09 -4.04 -13.74
CA GLY A 109 -0.48 -3.61 -15.05
C GLY A 109 -1.20 -2.26 -15.12
N ALA A 110 -2.05 -1.91 -14.16
CA ALA A 110 -2.68 -0.61 -13.99
C ALA A 110 -3.29 -0.59 -12.59
N LEU A 111 -2.81 0.31 -11.72
CA LEU A 111 -3.31 0.62 -10.37
C LEU A 111 -4.37 -0.37 -9.83
N THR A 112 -3.92 -1.54 -9.39
CA THR A 112 -4.82 -2.52 -8.76
C THR A 112 -4.84 -2.22 -7.27
N VAL A 113 -5.97 -1.68 -6.81
CA VAL A 113 -6.28 -1.62 -5.39
C VAL A 113 -6.87 -2.98 -5.04
N SER A 114 -6.14 -3.76 -4.24
CA SER A 114 -6.64 -5.02 -3.71
C SER A 114 -6.90 -4.85 -2.22
N GLU A 115 -8.07 -5.27 -1.78
CA GLU A 115 -8.34 -5.49 -0.37
C GLU A 115 -7.50 -6.68 0.10
N VAL A 116 -6.78 -6.54 1.21
CA VAL A 116 -6.01 -7.67 1.76
C VAL A 116 -7.02 -8.60 2.41
N SER A 117 -7.25 -9.74 1.73
CA SER A 117 -7.97 -10.89 2.29
C SER A 117 -7.15 -11.67 3.28
#